data_AF-A0A562M9L2-F1
#
_entry.id   AF-A0A562M9L2-F1
#
_cell.length_a   1.000
_cell.length_b   1.000
_cell.length_c   1.000
_cell.angle_alpha   90.00
_cell.angle_beta   90.00
_cell.angle_gamma   90.00
#
_symmetry.space_group_name_H-M   'P 1'
#
loop_
_entity.id
_entity.type
_entity.pdbx_description
1 polymer ?
#
loop_
_entity_poly.entity_id
_entity_poly.type
_entity_poly.pdbx_seq_one_letter_code
_entity_poly.pdbx_strand_id
1 'polypeptide(L)'
;MAGTVEGEKIDVGFSGRRCIHSRNCVLGDPHVFVPNAKGQWIHPEAASVEKIVAIAESCPSGAITYIRKDGGPQEQPPVVNTVRIRENGPLAVHAEIVLGGETFFRATLCRCGASENKPFWRRQPRQIRLCRHRRAAAEGHAGAGRAERPADGDADHQRPAQARRQCRDRHRHRPHGRPHHPHLPLPLRPFGQQAVL
;
A
#
# COMPACT_ATOMS: atom_id res chain seq x y z
N MET A 1 -2.02 7.05 -19.74
CA MET A 1 -1.35 8.36 -19.61
C MET A 1 -0.18 8.20 -18.66
N ALA A 2 1.03 8.14 -19.23
CA ALA A 2 2.28 8.35 -18.52
C ALA A 2 2.95 9.52 -19.25
N GLY A 3 3.53 10.45 -18.51
CA GLY A 3 4.14 11.63 -19.09
C GLY A 3 4.92 12.41 -18.04
N THR A 4 5.91 13.14 -18.52
CA THR A 4 6.71 14.07 -17.72
C THR A 4 6.36 15.48 -18.18
N VAL A 5 6.12 16.36 -17.22
CA VAL A 5 5.99 17.79 -17.45
C VAL A 5 7.31 18.42 -17.07
N GLU A 6 7.92 19.10 -18.02
CA GLU A 6 9.19 19.78 -17.80
C GLU A 6 8.97 21.13 -17.14
N GLY A 7 9.77 21.42 -16.12
CA GLY A 7 9.82 22.73 -15.47
C GLY A 7 11.23 23.31 -15.55
N GLU A 8 11.33 24.60 -15.20
CA GLU A 8 12.62 25.31 -15.17
C GLU A 8 13.59 24.68 -14.16
N LYS A 9 13.11 24.44 -12.93
CA LYS A 9 13.91 23.92 -11.81
C LYS A 9 13.63 22.47 -11.44
N ILE A 10 12.50 21.93 -11.86
CA ILE A 10 12.06 20.57 -11.52
C ILE A 10 11.15 20.03 -12.61
N ASP A 11 11.41 18.80 -13.03
CA ASP A 11 10.51 18.03 -13.89
C ASP A 11 9.63 17.16 -13.02
N VAL A 12 8.35 17.05 -13.39
CA VAL A 12 7.37 16.26 -12.65
C VAL A 12 6.81 15.16 -13.54
N GLY A 13 7.08 13.92 -13.16
CA GLY A 13 6.59 12.72 -13.83
C GLY A 13 5.26 12.24 -13.25
N PHE A 14 4.38 11.73 -14.11
CA PHE A 14 3.15 11.05 -13.71
C PHE A 14 2.98 9.71 -14.43
N SER A 15 2.68 8.66 -13.66
CA SER A 15 2.32 7.34 -14.17
C SER A 15 0.90 6.95 -13.77
N GLY A 16 -0.05 7.09 -14.70
CA GLY A 16 -1.44 6.68 -14.49
C GLY A 16 -1.64 5.17 -14.30
N ARG A 17 -0.66 4.34 -14.67
CA ARG A 17 -0.69 2.88 -14.40
C ARG A 17 -0.42 2.55 -12.94
N ARG A 18 0.40 3.37 -12.26
CA ARG A 18 0.74 3.22 -10.83
C ARG A 18 -0.19 4.02 -9.91
N CYS A 19 -0.87 5.03 -10.43
CA CYS A 19 -1.71 5.92 -9.62
C CYS A 19 -2.85 5.16 -8.92
N ILE A 20 -2.92 5.29 -7.60
CA ILE A 20 -3.99 4.70 -6.78
C ILE A 20 -5.11 5.68 -6.45
N HIS A 21 -5.06 6.90 -7.01
CA HIS A 21 -5.96 8.01 -6.67
C HIS A 21 -6.04 8.29 -5.17
N SER A 22 -4.89 8.33 -4.48
CA SER A 22 -4.82 8.72 -3.05
C SER A 22 -5.24 10.18 -2.82
N ARG A 23 -5.24 11.00 -3.88
CA ARG A 23 -5.49 12.45 -3.88
C ARG A 23 -4.45 13.30 -3.15
N ASN A 24 -3.34 12.71 -2.69
CA ASN A 24 -2.29 13.47 -2.01
C ASN A 24 -1.69 14.59 -2.89
N CYS A 25 -1.61 14.40 -4.20
CA CYS A 25 -1.14 15.45 -5.13
C CYS A 25 -2.09 16.64 -5.17
N VAL A 26 -3.35 16.41 -5.58
CA VAL A 26 -4.37 17.47 -5.72
C VAL A 26 -4.72 18.16 -4.40
N LEU A 27 -4.64 17.43 -3.27
CA LEU A 27 -4.86 18.00 -1.94
C LEU A 27 -3.62 18.71 -1.39
N GLY A 28 -2.43 18.31 -1.83
CA GLY A 28 -1.17 18.93 -1.42
C GLY A 28 -0.98 20.32 -2.04
N ASP A 29 -1.30 20.46 -3.32
CA ASP A 29 -1.44 21.77 -3.95
C ASP A 29 -2.31 21.70 -5.23
N PRO A 30 -3.53 22.26 -5.21
CA PRO A 30 -4.42 22.26 -6.37
C PRO A 30 -4.01 23.24 -7.47
N HIS A 31 -3.07 24.16 -7.21
CA HIS A 31 -2.51 25.04 -8.25
C HIS A 31 -1.44 24.31 -9.06
N VAL A 32 -0.65 23.43 -8.41
CA VAL A 32 0.32 22.56 -9.09
C VAL A 32 -0.39 21.40 -9.78
N PHE A 33 -1.31 20.72 -9.09
CA PHE A 33 -2.01 19.53 -9.59
C PHE A 33 -3.49 19.83 -9.78
N VAL A 34 -3.85 20.35 -10.95
CA VAL A 34 -5.20 20.85 -11.26
C VAL A 34 -6.11 19.69 -11.70
N PRO A 35 -7.05 19.21 -10.85
CA PRO A 35 -7.93 18.11 -11.24
C PRO A 35 -8.88 18.52 -12.36
N ASN A 36 -9.17 17.59 -13.28
CA ASN A 36 -10.12 17.77 -14.39
C ASN A 36 -9.77 18.91 -15.36
N ALA A 37 -8.50 19.36 -15.40
CA ALA A 37 -8.05 20.26 -16.45
C ALA A 37 -8.28 19.63 -17.83
N LYS A 38 -8.74 20.44 -18.80
CA LYS A 38 -8.97 19.98 -20.18
C LYS A 38 -7.66 19.72 -20.96
N GLY A 39 -6.52 20.19 -20.44
CA GLY A 39 -5.20 20.06 -21.05
C GLY A 39 -4.15 19.61 -20.04
N GLN A 40 -3.02 20.31 -20.00
CA GLN A 40 -2.01 20.11 -18.96
C GLN A 40 -2.62 20.33 -17.57
N TRP A 41 -2.31 19.42 -16.66
CA TRP A 41 -2.89 19.40 -15.31
C TRP A 41 -1.82 19.44 -14.21
N ILE A 42 -0.54 19.46 -14.59
CA ILE A 42 0.61 19.58 -13.69
C ILE A 42 1.35 20.87 -14.07
N HIS A 43 1.54 21.75 -13.09
CA HIS A 43 2.14 23.08 -13.24
C HIS A 43 3.30 23.23 -12.23
N PRO A 44 4.51 22.74 -12.55
CA PRO A 44 5.67 22.82 -11.67
C PRO A 44 6.07 24.27 -11.30
N GLU A 45 5.68 25.24 -12.10
CA GLU A 45 5.91 26.67 -11.88
C GLU A 45 5.04 27.28 -10.77
N ALA A 46 3.95 26.61 -10.37
CA ALA A 46 2.97 27.16 -9.44
C ALA A 46 3.39 27.06 -7.96
N ALA A 47 4.52 26.42 -7.64
CA ALA A 47 5.01 26.25 -6.28
C ALA A 47 6.55 26.19 -6.20
N SER A 48 7.10 26.27 -5.00
CA SER A 48 8.52 26.02 -4.77
C SER A 48 8.90 24.56 -5.02
N VAL A 49 10.16 24.34 -5.39
CA VAL A 49 10.70 22.99 -5.65
C VAL A 49 10.52 22.09 -4.42
N GLU A 50 10.79 22.60 -3.22
CA GLU A 50 10.67 21.88 -1.95
C GLU A 50 9.23 21.41 -1.72
N LYS A 51 8.25 22.26 -2.04
CA LYS A 51 6.84 21.90 -1.90
C LYS A 51 6.44 20.81 -2.88
N ILE A 52 6.90 20.90 -4.12
CA ILE A 52 6.64 19.88 -5.15
C ILE A 52 7.25 18.55 -4.76
N VAL A 53 8.50 18.55 -4.27
CA VAL A 53 9.19 17.36 -3.75
C VAL A 53 8.38 16.73 -2.61
N ALA A 54 7.99 17.52 -1.60
CA ALA A 54 7.19 17.01 -0.49
C ALA A 54 5.85 16.40 -0.93
N ILE A 55 5.16 17.04 -1.89
CA ILE A 55 3.91 16.51 -2.45
C ILE A 55 4.18 15.24 -3.26
N ALA A 56 5.21 15.22 -4.09
CA ALA A 56 5.59 14.06 -4.86
C ALA A 56 5.91 12.88 -3.96
N GLU A 57 6.75 13.06 -2.93
CA GLU A 57 7.12 12.05 -1.92
C GLU A 57 5.94 11.55 -1.09
N SER A 58 4.92 12.39 -0.89
CA SER A 58 3.68 11.97 -0.23
C SER A 58 2.86 10.95 -1.05
N CYS A 59 3.15 10.75 -2.35
CA CYS A 59 2.46 9.78 -3.20
C CYS A 59 2.79 8.34 -2.78
N PRO A 60 1.85 7.58 -2.17
CA PRO A 60 2.17 6.25 -1.64
C PRO A 60 2.54 5.22 -2.71
N SER A 61 2.10 5.43 -3.95
CA SER A 61 2.35 4.52 -5.07
C SER A 61 3.57 4.89 -5.90
N GLY A 62 4.27 5.99 -5.56
CA GLY A 62 5.34 6.53 -6.40
C GLY A 62 4.86 6.94 -7.80
N ALA A 63 3.57 7.21 -7.98
CA ALA A 63 3.02 7.54 -9.30
C ALA A 63 3.37 8.96 -9.73
N ILE A 64 3.64 9.84 -8.77
CA ILE A 64 4.26 11.15 -8.98
C ILE A 64 5.73 10.99 -8.65
N THR A 65 6.58 11.34 -9.60
CA THR A 65 8.04 11.36 -9.48
C THR A 65 8.55 12.75 -9.85
N TYR A 66 9.80 13.03 -9.55
CA TYR A 66 10.42 14.27 -9.95
C TYR A 66 11.88 14.08 -10.34
N ILE A 67 12.40 15.03 -11.11
CA ILE A 67 13.83 15.21 -11.35
C ILE A 67 14.16 16.66 -11.02
N ARG A 68 14.95 16.88 -9.98
CA ARG A 68 15.44 18.22 -9.63
C ARG A 68 16.53 18.67 -10.62
N LYS A 69 16.46 19.93 -11.07
CA LYS A 69 17.47 20.60 -11.90
C LYS A 69 18.23 21.69 -11.14
N ASP A 70 17.79 22.00 -9.92
CA ASP A 70 18.35 23.04 -9.06
C ASP A 70 19.55 22.57 -8.20
N GLY A 71 20.04 21.36 -8.43
CA GLY A 71 21.15 20.76 -7.67
C GLY A 71 20.76 20.20 -6.30
N GLY A 72 19.49 20.25 -5.92
CA GLY A 72 19.01 19.61 -4.69
C GLY A 72 18.98 18.08 -4.78
N PRO A 73 18.76 17.38 -3.66
CA PRO A 73 18.77 15.93 -3.62
C PRO A 73 17.61 15.33 -4.45
N GLN A 74 17.92 14.32 -5.25
CA GLN A 74 16.89 13.48 -5.89
C GLN A 74 16.21 12.57 -4.86
N GLU A 75 15.11 11.94 -5.24
CA GLU A 75 14.47 10.92 -4.41
C GLU A 75 15.48 9.80 -4.11
N GLN A 76 15.61 9.43 -2.83
CA GLN A 76 16.53 8.40 -2.36
C GLN A 76 15.76 7.25 -1.69
N PRO A 77 16.33 6.04 -1.64
CA PRO A 77 15.72 4.96 -0.88
C PRO A 77 15.70 5.30 0.62
N PRO A 78 14.67 4.86 1.36
CA PRO A 78 14.62 5.08 2.79
C PRO A 78 15.69 4.25 3.51
N VAL A 79 16.23 4.78 4.60
CA VAL A 79 17.18 4.07 5.48
C VAL A 79 16.56 2.79 6.05
N VAL A 80 15.25 2.81 6.33
CA VAL A 80 14.51 1.66 6.83
C VAL A 80 13.36 1.36 5.88
N ASN A 81 13.36 0.14 5.35
CA ASN A 81 12.28 -0.36 4.51
C ASN A 81 10.99 -0.48 5.32
N THR A 82 9.89 0.06 4.81
CA THR A 82 8.58 -0.04 5.46
C THR A 82 7.52 -0.57 4.51
N VAL A 83 6.60 -1.36 5.06
CA VAL A 83 5.41 -1.85 4.35
C VAL A 83 4.19 -1.51 5.21
N ARG A 84 3.24 -0.76 4.64
CA ARG A 84 2.01 -0.36 5.31
C ARG A 84 0.81 -0.94 4.59
N ILE A 85 -0.09 -1.57 5.34
CA ILE A 85 -1.37 -2.03 4.80
C ILE A 85 -2.32 -0.84 4.76
N ARG A 86 -2.81 -0.46 3.58
CA ARG A 86 -3.88 0.53 3.47
C ARG A 86 -5.22 -0.13 3.72
N GLU A 87 -6.11 0.57 4.42
CA GLU A 87 -7.46 0.08 4.71
C GLU A 87 -8.17 -0.32 3.40
N ASN A 88 -8.68 -1.56 3.37
CA ASN A 88 -9.33 -2.14 2.19
C ASN A 88 -8.52 -1.96 0.89
N GLY A 89 -7.20 -1.86 1.00
CA GLY A 89 -6.32 -1.39 -0.06
C GLY A 89 -5.02 -2.18 -0.20
N PRO A 90 -4.07 -1.63 -0.97
CA PRO A 90 -2.79 -2.28 -1.27
C PRO A 90 -1.83 -2.32 -0.09
N LEU A 91 -0.73 -3.05 -0.30
CA LEU A 91 0.51 -2.87 0.46
C LEU A 91 1.25 -1.65 -0.10
N ALA A 92 1.39 -0.59 0.68
CA ALA A 92 2.24 0.55 0.33
C ALA A 92 3.66 0.25 0.84
N VAL A 93 4.58 0.06 -0.09
CA VAL A 93 6.00 -0.25 0.17
C VAL A 93 6.81 1.02 -0.04
N HIS A 94 7.69 1.32 0.90
CA HIS A 94 8.71 2.36 0.82
C HIS A 94 10.06 1.70 1.10
N ALA A 95 10.83 1.46 0.05
CA ALA A 95 12.07 0.70 0.03
C ALA A 95 12.73 0.88 -1.35
N GLU A 96 14.00 0.49 -1.51
CA GLU A 96 14.53 0.22 -2.85
C GLU A 96 13.86 -1.05 -3.42
N ILE A 97 13.08 -0.89 -4.49
CA ILE A 97 12.26 -1.95 -5.09
C ILE A 97 12.71 -2.15 -6.53
N VAL A 98 13.19 -3.33 -6.86
CA VAL A 98 13.53 -3.71 -8.23
C VAL A 98 12.46 -4.67 -8.77
N LEU A 99 11.74 -4.24 -9.81
CA LEU A 99 10.69 -5.06 -10.45
C LEU A 99 10.78 -4.90 -11.98
N GLY A 100 10.93 -6.02 -12.68
CA GLY A 100 10.98 -6.02 -14.15
C GLY A 100 12.16 -5.24 -14.74
N GLY A 101 13.26 -5.12 -13.98
CA GLY A 101 14.44 -4.33 -14.38
C GLY A 101 14.34 -2.83 -14.09
N GLU A 102 13.22 -2.36 -13.52
CA GLU A 102 13.04 -0.97 -13.09
C GLU A 102 13.19 -0.86 -11.56
N THR A 103 13.84 0.22 -11.11
CA THR A 103 14.00 0.57 -9.69
C THR A 103 12.98 1.62 -9.28
N PHE A 104 12.33 1.44 -8.14
CA PHE A 104 11.40 2.38 -7.53
C PHE A 104 11.69 2.52 -6.05
N PHE A 105 11.40 3.69 -5.46
CA PHE A 105 11.50 3.86 -4.01
C PHE A 105 10.15 3.71 -3.30
N ARG A 106 9.05 3.90 -4.03
CA ARG A 106 7.68 3.77 -3.52
C ARG A 106 6.81 3.02 -4.52
N ALA A 107 6.06 2.06 -4.01
CA ALA A 107 5.11 1.31 -4.83
C ALA A 107 3.93 0.80 -4.00
N THR A 108 2.78 0.66 -4.66
CA THR A 108 1.62 0.00 -4.07
C THR A 108 1.37 -1.33 -4.75
N LEU A 109 1.51 -2.42 -4.01
CA LEU A 109 1.41 -3.78 -4.52
C LEU A 109 0.04 -4.41 -4.21
N CYS A 110 -0.41 -5.28 -5.10
CA CYS A 110 -1.69 -5.96 -4.96
C CYS A 110 -1.67 -6.91 -3.76
N ARG A 111 -2.66 -6.78 -2.88
CA ARG A 111 -2.85 -7.65 -1.71
C ARG A 111 -3.93 -8.71 -1.90
N CYS A 112 -4.90 -8.48 -2.80
CA CYS A 112 -6.12 -9.28 -2.91
C CYS A 112 -6.14 -10.26 -4.11
N GLY A 113 -5.11 -10.27 -4.95
CA GLY A 113 -5.02 -11.13 -6.13
C GLY A 113 -5.85 -10.69 -7.34
N ALA A 114 -6.78 -9.74 -7.21
CA ALA A 114 -7.65 -9.35 -8.33
C ALA A 114 -7.13 -8.19 -9.19
N SER A 115 -5.92 -7.66 -8.95
CA SER A 115 -5.40 -6.58 -9.81
C SER A 115 -5.21 -7.12 -11.23
N GLU A 116 -5.62 -6.34 -12.22
CA GLU A 116 -5.31 -6.58 -13.64
C GLU A 116 -3.90 -6.06 -14.02
N ASN A 117 -3.25 -5.29 -13.14
CA ASN A 117 -1.92 -4.72 -13.36
C ASN A 117 -0.90 -5.30 -12.36
N LYS A 118 -0.91 -6.62 -12.16
CA LYS A 118 0.04 -7.28 -11.23
C LYS A 118 1.50 -7.02 -11.66
N PRO A 119 2.43 -6.84 -10.72
CA PRO A 119 2.29 -6.93 -9.25
C PRO A 119 1.67 -5.69 -8.59
N PHE A 120 1.50 -4.60 -9.34
CA PHE A 120 0.95 -3.36 -8.83
C PHE A 120 -0.54 -3.47 -8.50
N TRP A 121 -0.97 -2.64 -7.56
CA TRP A 121 -2.38 -2.43 -7.30
C TRP A 121 -2.93 -1.33 -8.21
N ARG A 122 -4.09 -1.59 -8.81
CA ARG A 122 -4.83 -0.59 -9.60
C ARG A 122 -6.18 -0.38 -8.96
N ARG A 123 -6.62 0.88 -8.84
CA ARG A 123 -7.98 1.16 -8.37
C ARG A 123 -8.98 0.74 -9.45
N GLN A 124 -9.77 -0.30 -9.19
CA GLN A 124 -10.92 -0.65 -10.01
C GLN A 124 -12.23 -0.38 -9.25
N PRO A 125 -13.33 -0.01 -9.94
CA PRO A 125 -14.62 0.25 -9.31
C PRO A 125 -15.17 -0.90 -8.45
N ARG A 126 -14.82 -2.16 -8.78
CA ARG A 126 -15.36 -3.37 -8.12
C ARG A 126 -14.49 -3.94 -6.99
N GLN A 127 -13.31 -3.37 -6.71
CA GLN A 127 -12.27 -4.09 -5.96
C GLN A 127 -12.20 -3.78 -4.46
N ILE A 128 -12.88 -2.73 -3.98
CA ILE A 128 -12.91 -2.34 -2.56
C ILE A 128 -13.50 -3.47 -1.68
N ARG A 129 -14.37 -4.32 -2.23
CA ARG A 129 -14.92 -5.49 -1.50
C ARG A 129 -13.97 -6.67 -1.36
N LEU A 130 -12.96 -6.83 -2.23
CA LEU A 130 -12.13 -8.04 -2.24
C LEU A 130 -10.92 -7.95 -1.29
N CYS A 131 -10.47 -6.74 -0.96
CA CYS A 131 -9.42 -6.51 0.04
C CYS A 131 -9.89 -6.70 1.49
N ARG A 132 -11.21 -6.91 1.68
CA ARG A 132 -11.88 -7.14 2.97
C ARG A 132 -12.04 -8.64 3.19
N HIS A 133 -10.97 -9.30 3.66
CA HIS A 133 -10.99 -10.67 4.19
C HIS A 133 -11.92 -11.69 3.49
N ARG A 134 -11.94 -11.74 2.16
CA ARG A 134 -12.41 -12.98 1.51
C ARG A 134 -11.24 -13.95 1.58
N ARG A 135 -11.43 -15.08 2.30
CA ARG A 135 -10.75 -16.32 1.94
C ARG A 135 -10.92 -16.45 0.43
N ALA A 136 -9.87 -16.20 -0.35
CA ALA A 136 -9.94 -16.41 -1.77
C ALA A 136 -10.30 -17.88 -1.97
N ALA A 137 -11.45 -18.15 -2.59
CA ALA A 137 -11.67 -19.43 -3.21
C ALA A 137 -10.57 -19.57 -4.25
N ALA A 138 -9.63 -20.48 -4.00
CA ALA A 138 -8.70 -20.95 -5.00
C ALA A 138 -9.52 -21.76 -6.01
N GLU A 139 -10.12 -21.09 -6.99
CA GLU A 139 -10.74 -21.76 -8.14
C GLU A 139 -9.78 -21.61 -9.33
N GLY A 140 -9.02 -22.70 -9.52
CA GLY A 140 -8.50 -23.23 -10.78
C GLY A 140 -8.04 -22.25 -11.85
N HIS A 141 -6.74 -21.95 -11.88
CA HIS A 141 -6.01 -22.01 -13.14
C HIS A 141 -5.54 -23.46 -13.33
N ALA A 142 -6.46 -24.34 -13.73
CA ALA A 142 -6.09 -25.62 -14.31
C ALA A 142 -5.80 -25.34 -15.79
N GLY A 143 -4.52 -25.34 -16.13
CA GLY A 143 -4.06 -25.30 -17.51
C GLY A 143 -4.59 -26.49 -18.30
N ALA A 144 -4.78 -26.24 -19.59
CA ALA A 144 -5.10 -27.25 -20.58
C ALA A 144 -4.05 -28.37 -20.54
N GLY A 145 -4.51 -29.59 -20.26
CA GLY A 145 -3.75 -30.82 -20.37
C GLY A 145 -4.71 -31.99 -20.28
N ARG A 146 -5.17 -32.51 -21.42
CA ARG A 146 -5.83 -33.81 -21.48
C ARG A 146 -4.78 -34.85 -21.10
N ALA A 147 -4.94 -35.46 -19.93
CA ALA A 147 -4.33 -36.75 -19.63
C ALA A 147 -5.47 -37.76 -19.48
N GLU A 148 -5.37 -38.83 -20.24
CA GLU A 148 -6.34 -39.92 -20.35
C GLU A 148 -6.55 -40.62 -19.00
N ARG A 149 -7.79 -41.04 -18.74
CA ARG A 149 -8.16 -41.87 -17.59
C ARG A 149 -7.70 -43.30 -17.84
N PRO A 150 -7.02 -43.97 -16.89
CA PRO A 150 -7.12 -45.41 -16.76
C PRO A 150 -8.31 -45.76 -15.86
N ALA A 151 -8.94 -46.87 -16.22
CA ALA A 151 -10.09 -47.44 -15.56
C ALA A 151 -9.70 -48.26 -14.31
N ASP A 152 -10.71 -48.42 -13.44
CA ASP A 152 -10.98 -49.52 -12.51
C ASP A 152 -10.25 -49.62 -11.16
N GLY A 153 -11.07 -49.76 -10.11
CA GLY A 153 -10.65 -50.25 -8.79
C GLY A 153 -11.58 -49.84 -7.64
N ASP A 154 -12.65 -50.62 -7.43
CA ASP A 154 -13.55 -50.58 -6.26
C ASP A 154 -12.80 -50.69 -4.92
N ALA A 155 -13.13 -49.84 -3.95
CA ALA A 155 -13.09 -50.17 -2.52
C ALA A 155 -13.88 -49.15 -1.67
N ASP A 156 -15.02 -49.62 -1.19
CA ASP A 156 -15.86 -49.11 -0.11
C ASP A 156 -15.07 -48.85 1.19
N HIS A 157 -15.18 -47.65 1.78
CA HIS A 157 -15.47 -47.51 3.21
C HIS A 157 -15.74 -46.07 3.69
N GLN A 158 -16.90 -45.94 4.31
CA GLN A 158 -17.48 -44.84 5.08
C GLN A 158 -16.51 -44.10 6.03
N ARG A 159 -16.55 -42.76 6.05
CA ARG A 159 -16.21 -41.94 7.24
C ARG A 159 -17.12 -40.72 7.43
N PRO A 160 -17.45 -40.33 8.68
CA PRO A 160 -18.65 -39.56 8.97
C PRO A 160 -18.43 -38.04 9.17
N ALA A 161 -19.52 -37.30 8.98
CA ALA A 161 -19.65 -35.85 9.06
C ALA A 161 -19.61 -35.28 10.49
N GLN A 162 -18.48 -35.37 11.20
CA GLN A 162 -18.36 -34.83 12.58
C GLN A 162 -17.30 -33.75 12.81
N ALA A 163 -16.51 -33.32 11.81
CA ALA A 163 -15.45 -32.32 12.03
C ALA A 163 -15.89 -30.84 11.89
N ARG A 164 -17.18 -30.55 11.67
CA ARG A 164 -17.67 -29.17 11.40
C ARG A 164 -18.42 -28.49 12.55
N ARG A 165 -18.65 -29.15 13.69
CA ARG A 165 -19.44 -28.59 14.81
C ARG A 165 -18.62 -28.01 15.97
N GLN A 166 -17.33 -28.31 16.11
CA GLN A 166 -16.57 -27.92 17.31
C GLN A 166 -15.92 -26.52 17.28
N CYS A 167 -15.99 -25.77 16.17
CA CYS A 167 -15.47 -24.39 16.12
C CYS A 167 -16.55 -23.30 16.32
N ARG A 168 -17.83 -23.66 16.45
CA ARG A 168 -18.93 -22.68 16.51
C ARG A 168 -19.29 -22.21 17.93
N ASP A 169 -18.81 -22.91 18.96
CA ASP A 169 -19.21 -22.65 20.36
C ASP A 169 -18.13 -21.98 21.24
N ARG A 170 -16.94 -21.64 20.72
CA ARG A 170 -15.89 -20.94 21.50
C ARG A 170 -15.95 -19.40 21.48
N HIS A 171 -16.97 -18.80 20.86
CA HIS A 171 -17.07 -17.34 20.71
C HIS A 171 -18.28 -16.67 21.38
N ARG A 172 -19.02 -17.39 22.25
CA ARG A 172 -19.94 -16.76 23.20
C ARG A 172 -19.32 -16.87 24.60
N HIS A 173 -19.34 -15.76 25.34
CA HIS A 173 -18.70 -15.52 26.65
C HIS A 173 -17.27 -14.96 26.64
N ARG A 174 -17.17 -13.65 26.37
CA ARG A 174 -16.28 -12.78 27.17
C ARG A 174 -17.13 -11.69 27.82
N PRO A 175 -17.27 -11.65 29.16
CA PRO A 175 -17.93 -10.53 29.83
C PRO A 175 -17.02 -9.29 29.82
N HIS A 176 -17.64 -8.13 29.66
CA HIS A 176 -17.03 -6.83 29.87
C HIS A 176 -16.69 -6.67 31.36
N GLY A 177 -15.43 -6.36 31.66
CA GLY A 177 -14.97 -6.00 33.00
C GLY A 177 -13.52 -5.57 32.97
N ARG A 178 -13.27 -4.26 32.88
CA ARG A 178 -11.94 -3.69 33.14
C ARG A 178 -11.80 -3.52 34.65
N PRO A 179 -10.80 -4.09 35.33
CA PRO A 179 -10.49 -3.68 36.68
C PRO A 179 -9.86 -2.28 36.66
N HIS A 180 -10.44 -1.36 37.40
CA HIS A 180 -9.87 -0.05 37.70
C HIS A 180 -8.63 -0.24 38.59
N HIS A 181 -7.45 0.14 38.11
CA HIS A 181 -6.25 0.26 38.94
C HIS A 181 -6.27 1.62 39.66
N PRO A 182 -6.05 1.67 40.99
CA PRO A 182 -5.86 2.94 41.68
C PRO A 182 -4.48 3.53 41.33
N HIS A 183 -4.47 4.82 40.99
CA HIS A 183 -3.28 5.61 40.75
C HIS A 183 -2.43 5.71 42.02
N LEU A 184 -1.22 5.13 42.01
CA LEU A 184 -0.18 5.52 42.98
C LEU A 184 0.55 6.77 42.46
N PRO A 185 0.75 7.81 43.29
CA PRO A 185 1.60 8.94 42.94
C PRO A 185 3.08 8.53 42.99
N LEU A 186 3.80 8.71 41.89
CA LEU A 186 5.25 8.59 41.85
C LEU A 186 5.89 9.84 42.50
N PRO A 187 6.88 9.68 43.40
CA PRO A 187 7.54 10.82 44.03
C PRO A 187 8.44 11.57 43.04
N LEU A 188 8.31 12.89 43.05
CA LEU A 188 9.17 13.84 42.35
C LEU A 188 10.62 13.70 42.84
N ARG A 189 11.56 13.40 41.94
CA ARG A 189 13.00 13.51 42.21
C ARG A 189 13.46 14.93 41.91
N PRO A 190 14.23 15.58 42.80
CA PRO A 190 14.72 16.93 42.58
C PRO A 190 15.84 16.97 41.53
N PHE A 191 15.80 18.06 40.77
CA PHE A 191 16.82 18.53 39.85
C PHE A 191 18.15 18.81 40.55
N GLY A 192 19.25 18.40 39.89
CA GLY A 192 20.54 19.11 39.94
C GLY A 192 21.56 18.63 40.97
N GLN A 193 22.71 18.15 40.49
CA GLN A 193 24.03 18.72 40.80
C GLN A 193 25.14 18.11 39.92
N GLN A 194 26.09 18.96 39.57
CA GLN A 194 27.25 18.77 38.69
C GLN A 194 28.39 17.99 39.37
N ALA A 195 29.22 17.34 38.55
CA ALA A 195 30.67 17.13 38.74
C ALA A 195 31.18 16.73 37.32
N VAL A 196 32.04 17.45 36.59
CA VAL A 196 33.39 17.95 36.87
C VAL A 196 34.25 16.92 37.59
N LEU A 197 34.94 16.09 36.79
CA LEU A 197 36.39 15.85 36.82
C LEU A 197 36.79 15.15 35.52
#